data_AF-A0A8J5H2Q4-F1
#
_entry.id   AF-A0A8J5H2Q4-F1
#
_cell.length_a   1.000
_cell.length_b   1.000
_cell.length_c   1.000
_cell.angle_alpha   90.00
_cell.angle_beta   90.00
_cell.angle_gamma   90.00
#
_symmetry.space_group_name_H-M   'P 1'
#
loop_
_entity.id
_entity.type
_entity.pdbx_description
1 polymer ?
#
loop_
_entity_poly.entity_id
_entity_poly.type
_entity_poly.pdbx_seq_one_letter_code
_entity_poly.pdbx_strand_id
1 'polypeptide(L)'
;MALFVIVGGGIYTKVVDVGADLVGKVERNIPEDDPRNPAFPFFLAPHANPCVRCTKCFTCVCPTHCTVIVDNVGDIAICLITTLFATDFFETKAVEEIEPALKKQLIISTALMAIGIAILFFCVAIGLWTGLVIGFVTEYYTSNAYSPVQDVVDSCRTGAATNVIFRLALGYKSIIIPIFAIAISIFVSFSLAAMYAMAVAALGMLSTIATGLAIDAYGPISESAGGNVEMAGMSHRIRERTENNIYHSIIRFSRFAEA
;
A
#
# COMPACT_ATOMS: atom_id res chain seq x y z
N MET A 1 -3.08 11.74 -15.84
CA MET A 1 -1.97 12.45 -15.15
C MET A 1 -1.04 11.50 -14.42
N ALA A 2 -1.53 10.55 -13.62
CA ALA A 2 -0.65 9.71 -12.81
C ALA A 2 0.39 8.88 -13.54
N LEU A 3 -0.01 8.25 -14.64
CA LEU A 3 0.89 7.47 -15.49
C LEU A 3 2.11 8.31 -15.94
N PHE A 4 1.89 9.54 -16.41
CA PHE A 4 2.95 10.40 -16.91
C PHE A 4 3.92 10.83 -15.80
N VAL A 5 3.40 11.12 -14.61
CA VAL A 5 4.22 11.51 -13.46
C VAL A 5 5.07 10.34 -12.97
N ILE A 6 4.50 9.13 -12.89
CA ILE A 6 5.21 7.92 -12.46
C ILE A 6 6.29 7.51 -13.48
N VAL A 7 5.93 7.47 -14.77
CA VAL A 7 6.86 7.07 -15.84
C VAL A 7 7.92 8.15 -16.04
N GLY A 8 7.53 9.42 -16.16
CA GLY A 8 8.47 10.52 -16.38
C GLY A 8 9.42 10.72 -15.20
N GLY A 9 8.91 10.76 -13.97
CA GLY A 9 9.74 10.86 -12.77
C GLY A 9 10.61 9.63 -12.55
N GLY A 10 10.09 8.43 -12.84
CA GLY A 10 10.84 7.17 -12.72
C GLY A 10 12.00 7.06 -13.69
N ILE A 11 11.80 7.42 -14.97
CA ILE A 11 12.87 7.44 -15.97
C ILE A 11 13.95 8.43 -15.56
N TYR A 12 13.57 9.66 -15.20
CA TYR A 12 14.52 10.70 -14.82
C TYR A 12 15.39 10.25 -13.63
N THR A 13 14.74 9.82 -12.54
CA THR A 13 15.47 9.42 -11.32
C THR A 13 16.38 8.22 -11.59
N LYS A 14 15.91 7.19 -12.30
CA LYS A 14 16.73 5.99 -12.55
C LYS A 14 17.89 6.23 -13.52
N VAL A 15 17.73 7.12 -14.51
CA VAL A 15 18.84 7.47 -15.42
C VAL A 15 19.94 8.21 -14.66
N VAL A 16 19.57 9.16 -13.79
CA VAL A 16 20.54 9.91 -12.98
C VAL A 16 21.23 9.00 -11.97
N ASP A 17 20.47 8.17 -11.27
CA ASP A 17 20.94 7.20 -10.27
C ASP A 17 21.96 6.20 -10.87
N VAL A 18 21.61 5.55 -11.99
CA VAL A 18 22.52 4.61 -12.68
C VAL A 18 23.79 5.30 -13.19
N GLY A 19 23.67 6.50 -13.77
CA GLY A 19 24.82 7.25 -14.28
C GLY A 19 25.76 7.72 -13.17
N ALA A 20 25.20 8.23 -12.07
CA ALA A 20 25.96 8.70 -10.92
C ALA A 20 26.73 7.54 -10.26
N ASP A 21 26.07 6.40 -10.03
CA ASP A 21 26.65 5.25 -9.37
C ASP A 21 27.69 4.53 -10.22
N LEU A 22 27.42 4.34 -11.51
CA LEU A 22 28.34 3.63 -12.38
C LEU A 22 29.66 4.39 -12.56
N VAL A 23 29.57 5.68 -12.91
CA VAL A 23 30.79 6.49 -13.13
C VAL A 23 31.46 6.81 -11.79
N GLY A 24 30.68 7.14 -10.75
CA GLY A 24 31.21 7.49 -9.43
C GLY A 24 31.85 6.31 -8.72
N LYS A 25 31.06 5.28 -8.39
CA LYS A 25 31.51 4.16 -7.56
C LYS A 25 32.37 3.17 -8.35
N VAL A 26 31.95 2.80 -9.56
CA VAL A 26 32.61 1.69 -10.31
C VAL A 26 33.85 2.17 -11.07
N GLU A 27 33.76 3.29 -11.79
CA GLU A 27 34.90 3.76 -12.59
C GLU A 27 35.88 4.64 -11.81
N ARG A 28 35.36 5.56 -10.99
CA ARG A 28 36.18 6.58 -10.31
C ARG A 28 36.50 6.26 -8.85
N ASN A 29 35.90 5.22 -8.27
CA ASN A 29 36.04 4.85 -6.86
C ASN A 29 35.89 6.05 -5.90
N ILE A 30 34.99 6.98 -6.24
CA ILE A 30 34.59 8.06 -5.33
C ILE A 30 33.40 7.59 -4.48
N PRO A 31 33.24 8.11 -3.25
CA PRO A 31 32.11 7.74 -2.41
C PRO A 31 30.78 8.10 -3.08
N GLU A 32 29.74 7.39 -2.67
CA GLU A 32 28.37 7.67 -3.06
C GLU A 32 27.98 9.09 -2.66
N ASP A 33 27.33 9.82 -3.57
CA ASP A 33 26.87 11.20 -3.37
C ASP A 33 27.98 12.25 -3.20
N ASP A 34 29.20 11.95 -3.66
CA ASP A 34 30.33 12.88 -3.60
C ASP A 34 30.07 14.15 -4.44
N PRO A 35 30.39 15.35 -3.92
CA PRO A 35 30.17 16.62 -4.62
C PRO A 35 30.95 16.77 -5.92
N ARG A 36 31.96 15.92 -6.17
CA ARG A 36 32.71 15.87 -7.43
C ARG A 36 31.92 15.21 -8.56
N ASN A 37 30.84 14.49 -8.25
CA ASN A 37 29.99 13.84 -9.24
C ASN A 37 28.95 14.83 -9.80
N PRO A 38 29.03 15.23 -11.09
CA PRO A 38 28.13 16.23 -11.67
C PRO A 38 26.69 15.73 -11.86
N ALA A 39 26.44 14.41 -11.79
CA ALA A 39 25.10 13.85 -11.89
C ALA A 39 24.28 14.04 -10.60
N PHE A 40 24.94 14.21 -9.46
CA PHE A 40 24.29 14.22 -8.16
C PHE A 40 23.39 15.45 -7.88
N PRO A 41 23.73 16.69 -8.29
CA PRO A 41 22.81 17.82 -8.18
C PRO A 41 21.47 17.59 -8.92
N PHE A 42 21.49 16.77 -9.98
CA PHE A 42 20.31 16.38 -10.73
C PHE A 42 19.46 15.33 -9.99
N PHE A 43 20.05 14.58 -9.06
CA PHE A 43 19.36 13.62 -8.18
C PHE A 43 18.53 14.33 -7.10
N LEU A 44 18.99 15.48 -6.60
CA LEU A 44 18.25 16.29 -5.62
C LEU A 44 17.03 17.02 -6.21
N ALA A 45 17.10 17.43 -7.48
CA ALA A 45 16.05 18.19 -8.16
C ALA A 45 14.65 17.52 -8.19
N PRO A 46 14.50 16.19 -8.43
CA PRO A 46 13.20 15.52 -8.39
C PRO A 46 12.71 15.19 -6.98
N HIS A 47 13.60 15.08 -5.98
CA HIS A 47 13.22 14.78 -4.59
C HIS A 47 12.58 15.97 -3.85
N ALA A 48 12.71 17.20 -4.38
CA ALA A 48 11.99 18.38 -3.89
C ALA A 48 10.48 18.36 -4.23
N ASN A 49 10.04 17.45 -5.09
CA ASN A 49 8.63 17.30 -5.46
C ASN A 49 8.05 15.97 -4.91
N PRO A 50 7.33 15.98 -3.77
CA PRO A 50 6.62 14.79 -3.25
C PRO A 50 5.50 14.27 -4.18
N CYS A 51 5.27 14.91 -5.33
CA CYS A 51 4.13 14.68 -6.22
C CYS A 51 4.10 13.29 -6.86
N VAL A 52 5.23 12.61 -7.14
CA VAL A 52 5.20 11.34 -7.91
C VAL A 52 4.60 10.17 -7.14
N ARG A 53 4.86 10.10 -5.83
CA ARG A 53 4.47 8.97 -4.98
C ARG A 53 3.05 9.16 -4.41
N CYS A 54 2.69 10.39 -4.03
CA CYS A 54 1.29 10.76 -3.73
C CYS A 54 0.33 10.48 -4.90
N THR A 55 0.83 10.57 -6.13
CA THR A 55 0.06 10.29 -7.35
C THR A 55 -0.25 8.80 -7.56
N LYS A 56 0.60 7.88 -7.05
CA LYS A 56 0.30 6.44 -7.05
C LYS A 56 -0.93 6.14 -6.19
N CYS A 57 -1.01 6.75 -5.01
CA CYS A 57 -2.15 6.57 -4.11
C CYS A 57 -3.43 7.17 -4.67
N PHE A 58 -3.39 8.35 -5.29
CA PHE A 58 -4.57 8.91 -5.95
C PHE A 58 -5.12 7.96 -7.03
N THR A 59 -4.23 7.25 -7.74
CA THR A 59 -4.60 6.25 -8.76
C THR A 59 -5.23 4.99 -8.17
N CYS A 60 -4.84 4.58 -6.95
CA CYS A 60 -5.43 3.41 -6.28
C CYS A 60 -6.72 3.76 -5.53
N VAL A 61 -6.76 4.92 -4.87
CA VAL A 61 -7.86 5.35 -3.99
C VAL A 61 -9.07 5.87 -4.77
N CYS A 62 -8.88 6.63 -5.85
CA CYS A 62 -9.99 7.14 -6.64
C CYS A 62 -10.88 6.04 -7.23
N PRO A 63 -10.37 5.02 -7.94
CA PRO A 63 -11.23 3.99 -8.52
C PRO A 63 -11.91 3.10 -7.46
N THR A 64 -11.26 2.82 -6.32
CA THR A 64 -11.90 2.05 -5.23
C THR A 64 -13.00 2.85 -4.55
N HIS A 65 -12.86 4.17 -4.40
CA HIS A 65 -13.96 5.01 -3.91
C HIS A 65 -15.07 5.16 -4.96
N CYS A 66 -14.73 5.32 -6.24
CA CYS A 66 -15.73 5.43 -7.31
C CYS A 66 -16.57 4.17 -7.46
N THR A 67 -15.97 2.97 -7.35
CA THR A 67 -16.71 1.70 -7.40
C THR A 67 -17.70 1.59 -6.25
N VAL A 68 -17.26 1.90 -5.03
CA VAL A 68 -18.17 1.92 -3.86
C VAL A 68 -19.24 2.99 -3.97
N ILE A 69 -18.94 4.19 -4.48
CA ILE A 69 -19.95 5.24 -4.69
C ILE A 69 -21.00 4.81 -5.73
N VAL A 70 -20.59 4.16 -6.82
CA VAL A 70 -21.52 3.62 -7.83
C VAL A 70 -22.40 2.53 -7.24
N ASP A 71 -21.85 1.66 -6.39
CA ASP A 71 -22.63 0.63 -5.70
C ASP A 71 -23.61 1.23 -4.66
N ASN A 72 -23.23 2.30 -3.96
CA ASN A 72 -24.13 2.99 -3.01
C ASN A 72 -25.40 3.54 -3.68
N VAL A 73 -25.33 3.96 -4.95
CA VAL A 73 -26.52 4.37 -5.71
C VAL A 73 -27.45 3.16 -5.96
N GLY A 74 -26.87 1.97 -6.17
CA GLY A 74 -27.59 0.70 -6.26
C GLY A 74 -28.25 0.30 -4.93
N ASP A 75 -27.54 0.44 -3.80
CA ASP A 75 -28.05 0.12 -2.47
C ASP A 75 -29.21 1.03 -2.05
N ILE A 76 -29.16 2.33 -2.40
CA ILE A 76 -30.27 3.27 -2.15
C ILE A 76 -31.53 2.83 -2.92
N ALA A 77 -31.38 2.38 -4.16
CA ALA A 77 -32.49 1.87 -4.97
C ALA A 77 -33.06 0.56 -4.41
N ILE A 78 -32.20 -0.36 -3.96
CA ILE A 78 -32.60 -1.63 -3.36
C ILE A 78 -33.30 -1.39 -2.01
N CYS A 79 -32.78 -0.50 -1.17
CA CYS A 79 -33.39 -0.10 0.10
C CYS A 79 -34.76 0.55 -0.09
N LEU A 80 -34.93 1.39 -1.13
CA LEU A 80 -36.22 1.95 -1.50
C LEU A 80 -37.23 0.88 -1.89
N ILE A 81 -36.81 -0.11 -2.68
CA ILE A 81 -37.66 -1.23 -3.11
C ILE A 81 -38.04 -2.14 -1.93
N THR A 82 -37.11 -2.47 -1.04
CA THR A 82 -37.43 -3.28 0.16
C THR A 82 -38.34 -2.53 1.13
N THR A 83 -38.18 -1.21 1.25
CA THR A 83 -39.06 -0.38 2.09
C THR A 83 -40.47 -0.30 1.48
N LEU A 84 -40.58 -0.18 0.15
CA LEU A 84 -41.85 -0.27 -0.57
C LEU A 84 -42.56 -1.61 -0.32
N PHE A 85 -41.85 -2.73 -0.50
CA PHE A 85 -42.39 -4.06 -0.24
C PHE A 85 -42.72 -4.33 1.24
N ALA A 86 -41.95 -3.77 2.18
CA ALA A 86 -42.25 -3.87 3.61
C ALA A 86 -43.48 -3.05 4.01
N THR A 87 -43.75 -1.94 3.32
CA THR A 87 -44.92 -1.08 3.57
C THR A 87 -46.21 -1.70 3.02
N ASP A 88 -46.13 -2.41 1.89
CA ASP A 88 -47.30 -3.06 1.26
C ASP A 88 -47.76 -4.36 1.96
N PHE A 89 -46.91 -5.03 2.74
CA PHE A 89 -47.26 -6.32 3.38
C PHE A 89 -48.04 -6.20 4.71
N PHE A 90 -48.11 -5.02 5.31
CA PHE A 90 -48.79 -4.79 6.60
C PHE A 90 -49.87 -3.71 6.49
N GLU A 91 -50.92 -3.96 5.70
CA GLU A 91 -52.17 -3.21 5.81
C GLU A 91 -52.86 -3.50 7.16
N THR A 92 -52.66 -2.62 8.14
CA THR A 92 -53.33 -2.72 9.44
C THR A 92 -54.79 -2.28 9.32
N LYS A 93 -55.74 -3.22 9.44
CA LYS A 93 -57.19 -2.95 9.38
C LYS A 93 -57.82 -2.54 10.73
N ALA A 94 -57.04 -2.40 11.82
CA ALA A 94 -57.54 -2.03 13.15
C ALA A 94 -56.56 -1.12 13.95
N VAL A 95 -57.10 -0.17 14.72
CA VAL A 95 -56.34 0.91 15.41
C VAL A 95 -55.55 0.43 16.64
N GLU A 96 -55.95 -0.68 17.29
CA GLU A 96 -55.26 -1.25 18.46
C GLU A 96 -53.99 -2.06 18.11
N GLU A 97 -53.79 -2.43 16.84
CA GLU A 97 -52.63 -3.24 16.41
C GLU A 97 -51.46 -2.41 15.86
N ILE A 98 -51.61 -1.09 15.80
CA ILE A 98 -50.62 -0.19 15.18
C ILE A 98 -49.31 -0.16 15.97
N GLU A 99 -49.37 -0.08 17.30
CA GLU A 99 -48.17 0.00 18.17
C GLU A 99 -47.32 -1.29 18.16
N PRO A 100 -47.89 -2.51 18.30
CA PRO A 100 -47.09 -3.75 18.21
C PRO A 100 -46.59 -4.05 16.80
N ALA A 101 -47.32 -3.66 15.74
CA ALA A 101 -46.85 -3.80 14.36
C ALA A 101 -45.61 -2.91 14.11
N LEU A 102 -45.63 -1.66 14.57
CA LEU A 102 -44.49 -0.74 14.44
C LEU A 102 -43.25 -1.24 15.21
N LYS A 103 -43.42 -1.76 16.43
CA LYS A 103 -42.32 -2.34 17.23
C LYS A 103 -41.71 -3.58 16.56
N LYS A 104 -42.54 -4.46 15.96
CA LYS A 104 -42.04 -5.62 15.22
C LYS A 104 -41.29 -5.22 13.96
N GLN A 105 -41.81 -4.26 13.18
CA GLN A 105 -41.14 -3.74 11.99
C GLN A 105 -39.79 -3.10 12.35
N LEU A 106 -39.74 -2.32 13.43
CA LEU A 106 -38.50 -1.72 13.91
C LEU A 106 -37.47 -2.80 14.28
N ILE A 107 -37.86 -3.81 15.08
CA ILE A 107 -36.96 -4.90 15.49
C ILE A 107 -36.46 -5.72 14.29
N ILE A 108 -37.33 -6.02 13.33
CA ILE A 108 -36.97 -6.78 12.12
C ILE A 108 -35.99 -5.98 11.26
N SER A 109 -36.24 -4.67 11.07
CA SER A 109 -35.34 -3.82 10.28
C SER A 109 -33.96 -3.67 10.93
N THR A 110 -33.90 -3.49 12.26
CA THR A 110 -32.64 -3.38 13.00
C THR A 110 -31.87 -4.71 12.99
N ALA A 111 -32.55 -5.85 13.12
CA ALA A 111 -31.90 -7.17 13.07
C ALA A 111 -31.31 -7.47 11.68
N LEU A 112 -32.03 -7.16 10.60
CA LEU A 112 -31.57 -7.37 9.24
C LEU A 112 -30.34 -6.50 8.91
N MET A 113 -30.38 -5.24 9.32
CA MET A 113 -29.27 -4.30 9.11
C MET A 113 -28.03 -4.67 9.93
N ALA A 114 -28.20 -5.20 11.16
CA ALA A 114 -27.10 -5.69 11.98
C ALA A 114 -26.34 -6.85 11.33
N ILE A 115 -27.05 -7.78 10.66
CA ILE A 115 -26.43 -8.90 9.93
C ILE A 115 -25.65 -8.37 8.71
N GLY A 116 -26.21 -7.41 7.97
CA GLY A 116 -25.52 -6.80 6.82
C GLY A 116 -24.21 -6.11 7.23
N ILE A 117 -24.23 -5.32 8.31
CA ILE A 117 -23.03 -4.66 8.84
C ILE A 117 -21.99 -5.69 9.29
N ALA A 118 -22.41 -6.79 9.92
CA ALA A 118 -21.49 -7.85 10.35
C ALA A 118 -20.77 -8.49 9.15
N ILE A 119 -21.47 -8.78 8.06
CA ILE A 119 -20.88 -9.33 6.83
C ILE A 119 -19.84 -8.37 6.23
N LEU A 120 -20.19 -7.08 6.13
CA LEU A 120 -19.27 -6.06 5.61
C LEU A 120 -18.04 -5.87 6.49
N PHE A 121 -18.21 -5.92 7.81
CA PHE A 121 -17.10 -5.88 8.75
C PHE A 121 -16.10 -7.02 8.51
N PHE A 122 -16.59 -8.24 8.29
CA PHE A 122 -15.72 -9.38 7.94
C PHE A 122 -15.01 -9.18 6.60
N CYS A 123 -15.67 -8.62 5.58
CA CYS A 123 -15.04 -8.30 4.29
C CYS A 123 -13.90 -7.29 4.43
N VAL A 124 -14.12 -6.19 5.17
CA VAL A 124 -13.08 -5.18 5.45
C VAL A 124 -11.92 -5.81 6.21
N ALA A 125 -12.22 -6.61 7.23
CA ALA A 125 -11.20 -7.28 8.04
C ALA A 125 -10.31 -8.18 7.17
N ILE A 126 -10.89 -8.99 6.28
CA ILE A 126 -10.12 -9.83 5.35
C ILE A 126 -9.22 -8.99 4.45
N GLY A 127 -9.72 -7.88 3.92
CA GLY A 127 -8.94 -6.93 3.12
C GLY A 127 -7.74 -6.36 3.87
N LEU A 128 -7.95 -5.95 5.12
CA LEU A 128 -6.90 -5.43 6.00
C LEU A 128 -5.83 -6.50 6.29
N TRP A 129 -6.24 -7.71 6.70
CA TRP A 129 -5.33 -8.84 6.94
C TRP A 129 -4.54 -9.22 5.68
N THR A 130 -5.18 -9.19 4.52
CA THR A 130 -4.52 -9.45 3.23
C THR A 130 -3.40 -8.42 2.98
N GLY A 131 -3.67 -7.13 3.21
CA GLY A 131 -2.68 -6.07 3.10
C GLY A 131 -1.50 -6.27 4.06
N LEU A 132 -1.78 -6.67 5.29
CA LEU A 132 -0.75 -6.96 6.31
C LEU A 132 0.15 -8.13 5.90
N VAL A 133 -0.43 -9.24 5.43
CA VAL A 133 0.33 -10.40 4.94
C VAL A 133 1.23 -10.02 3.77
N ILE A 134 0.75 -9.21 2.83
CA ILE A 134 1.56 -8.72 1.71
C ILE A 134 2.73 -7.86 2.23
N GLY A 135 2.49 -7.01 3.24
CA GLY A 135 3.52 -6.21 3.90
C GLY A 135 4.64 -7.07 4.49
N PHE A 136 4.29 -8.04 5.34
CA PHE A 136 5.26 -8.94 5.98
C PHE A 136 6.07 -9.76 4.97
N VAL A 137 5.40 -10.30 3.95
CA VAL A 137 6.09 -11.07 2.91
C VAL A 137 7.03 -10.16 2.13
N THR A 138 6.61 -8.94 1.80
CA THR A 138 7.45 -7.97 1.11
C THR A 138 8.68 -7.62 1.95
N GLU A 139 8.53 -7.40 3.26
CA GLU A 139 9.65 -7.15 4.17
C GLU A 139 10.62 -8.35 4.20
N TYR A 140 10.09 -9.57 4.32
CA TYR A 140 10.90 -10.79 4.35
C TYR A 140 11.80 -10.93 3.11
N TYR A 141 11.27 -10.62 1.93
CA TYR A 141 12.00 -10.72 0.66
C TYR A 141 12.86 -9.48 0.31
N THR A 142 12.75 -8.38 1.06
CA THR A 142 13.46 -7.11 0.74
C THR A 142 14.42 -6.64 1.82
N SER A 143 14.26 -7.04 3.07
CA SER A 143 15.13 -6.63 4.18
C SER A 143 16.42 -7.46 4.27
N ASN A 144 17.53 -6.78 4.53
CA ASN A 144 18.87 -7.37 4.70
C ASN A 144 19.03 -8.21 5.99
N ALA A 145 18.06 -8.16 6.89
CA ALA A 145 18.05 -8.95 8.11
C ALA A 145 17.67 -10.42 7.86
N TYR A 146 17.06 -10.73 6.71
CA TYR A 146 16.58 -12.07 6.40
C TYR A 146 17.49 -12.79 5.39
N SER A 147 17.53 -14.13 5.51
CA SER A 147 18.25 -15.05 4.62
C SER A 147 18.10 -14.75 3.12
N PRO A 148 16.89 -14.53 2.54
CA PRO A 148 16.74 -14.32 1.09
C PRO A 148 17.59 -13.19 0.52
N VAL A 149 17.75 -12.08 1.24
CA VAL A 149 18.56 -10.95 0.80
C VAL A 149 20.04 -11.17 1.11
N GLN A 150 20.35 -11.87 2.21
CA GLN A 150 21.72 -12.26 2.53
C GLN A 150 22.30 -13.22 1.49
N ASP A 151 21.50 -14.16 0.98
CA ASP A 151 21.89 -15.07 -0.10
C ASP A 151 22.23 -14.30 -1.39
N VAL A 152 21.48 -13.22 -1.67
CA VAL A 152 21.78 -12.31 -2.79
C VAL A 152 23.11 -11.57 -2.56
N VAL A 153 23.36 -11.09 -1.33
CA VAL A 153 24.64 -10.44 -0.99
C VAL A 153 25.81 -11.42 -1.11
N ASP A 154 25.63 -12.66 -0.66
CA ASP A 154 26.66 -13.71 -0.77
C ASP A 154 26.93 -14.11 -2.21
N SER A 155 25.92 -14.05 -3.09
CA SER A 155 26.10 -14.32 -4.52
C SER A 155 27.05 -13.31 -5.20
N CYS A 156 27.20 -12.09 -4.65
CA CYS A 156 28.17 -11.10 -5.14
C CYS A 156 29.62 -11.60 -5.12
N ARG A 157 29.96 -12.57 -4.27
CA ARG A 157 31.31 -13.19 -4.22
C ARG A 157 31.68 -13.89 -5.53
N THR A 158 30.68 -14.31 -6.31
CA THR A 158 30.86 -15.03 -7.59
C THR A 158 30.77 -14.11 -8.81
N GLY A 159 30.53 -12.81 -8.62
CA GLY A 159 30.49 -11.79 -9.67
C GLY A 159 29.12 -11.14 -9.86
N ALA A 160 29.06 -10.17 -10.78
CA ALA A 160 27.82 -9.41 -11.04
C ALA A 160 26.74 -10.25 -11.73
N ALA A 161 27.14 -11.18 -12.61
CA ALA A 161 26.19 -11.99 -13.38
C ALA A 161 25.32 -12.89 -12.48
N THR A 162 25.93 -13.56 -11.51
CA THR A 162 25.23 -14.41 -10.53
C THR A 162 24.34 -13.58 -9.61
N ASN A 163 24.81 -12.43 -9.14
CA ASN A 163 23.99 -11.49 -8.36
C ASN A 163 22.71 -11.07 -9.10
N VAL A 164 22.79 -10.77 -10.40
CA VAL A 164 21.59 -10.45 -11.20
C VAL A 164 20.65 -11.66 -11.31
N ILE A 165 21.18 -12.86 -11.54
CA ILE A 165 20.37 -14.10 -11.63
C ILE A 165 19.63 -14.36 -10.31
N PHE A 166 20.32 -14.27 -9.17
CA PHE A 166 19.72 -14.48 -7.86
C PHE A 166 18.65 -13.43 -7.55
N ARG A 167 18.86 -12.16 -7.91
CA ARG A 167 17.85 -11.09 -7.75
C ARG A 167 16.59 -11.36 -8.57
N LEU A 168 16.74 -11.77 -9.82
CA LEU A 168 15.59 -12.13 -10.67
C LEU A 168 14.85 -13.34 -10.13
N ALA A 169 15.58 -14.38 -9.73
CA ALA A 169 14.99 -15.58 -9.12
C ALA A 169 14.25 -15.25 -7.82
N LEU A 170 14.80 -14.37 -6.97
CA LEU A 170 14.15 -13.94 -5.73
C LEU A 170 12.85 -13.17 -6.01
N GLY A 171 12.85 -12.30 -7.02
CA GLY A 171 11.65 -11.60 -7.47
C GLY A 171 10.54 -12.53 -7.97
N TYR A 172 10.90 -13.59 -8.73
CA TYR A 172 9.91 -14.59 -9.15
C TYR A 172 9.40 -15.46 -7.99
N LYS A 173 10.21 -15.67 -6.95
CA LYS A 173 9.81 -16.42 -5.76
C LYS A 173 8.89 -15.59 -4.85
N SER A 174 9.11 -14.28 -4.73
CA SER A 174 8.39 -13.42 -3.78
C SER A 174 6.91 -13.24 -4.13
N ILE A 175 6.51 -13.37 -5.40
CA ILE A 175 5.12 -13.19 -5.84
C ILE A 175 4.17 -14.32 -5.46
N ILE A 176 4.67 -15.49 -5.06
CA ILE A 176 3.85 -16.68 -4.82
C ILE A 176 2.84 -16.43 -3.68
N ILE A 177 3.33 -15.99 -2.51
CA ILE A 177 2.49 -15.80 -1.33
C ILE A 177 1.49 -14.64 -1.50
N PRO A 178 1.88 -13.46 -2.04
CA PRO A 178 0.95 -12.38 -2.32
C PRO A 178 -0.18 -12.76 -3.27
N ILE A 179 0.11 -13.56 -4.32
CA ILE A 179 -0.92 -14.04 -5.25
C ILE A 179 -1.94 -14.93 -4.54
N PHE A 180 -1.48 -15.86 -3.69
CA PHE A 180 -2.39 -16.70 -2.91
C PHE A 180 -3.22 -15.89 -1.91
N ALA A 181 -2.62 -14.90 -1.24
CA ALA A 181 -3.34 -14.03 -0.31
C ALA A 181 -4.46 -13.25 -1.03
N ILE A 182 -4.17 -12.69 -2.21
CA ILE A 182 -5.17 -12.01 -3.03
C ILE A 182 -6.25 -13.00 -3.49
N ALA A 183 -5.89 -14.19 -3.98
CA ALA A 183 -6.86 -15.18 -4.44
C ALA A 183 -7.85 -15.61 -3.33
N ILE A 184 -7.35 -15.82 -2.11
CA ILE A 184 -8.19 -16.15 -0.94
C ILE A 184 -9.09 -14.96 -0.59
N SER A 185 -8.54 -13.74 -0.56
CA SER A 185 -9.30 -12.52 -0.29
C SER A 185 -10.45 -12.33 -1.29
N ILE A 186 -10.18 -12.58 -2.57
CA ILE A 186 -11.17 -12.53 -3.65
C ILE A 186 -12.26 -13.59 -3.46
N PHE A 187 -11.85 -14.84 -3.22
CA PHE A 187 -12.79 -15.96 -3.07
C PHE A 187 -13.77 -15.73 -1.91
N VAL A 188 -13.27 -15.30 -0.75
CA VAL A 188 -14.11 -15.06 0.43
C VAL A 188 -15.00 -13.83 0.22
N SER A 189 -14.45 -12.72 -0.28
CA SER A 189 -15.22 -11.49 -0.52
C SER A 189 -16.32 -11.70 -1.55
N PHE A 190 -16.03 -12.39 -2.65
CA PHE A 190 -17.01 -12.69 -3.69
C PHE A 190 -18.17 -13.56 -3.19
N SER A 191 -17.90 -14.49 -2.26
CA SER A 191 -18.92 -15.38 -1.68
C SER A 191 -19.89 -14.66 -0.74
N LEU A 192 -19.50 -13.52 -0.16
CA LEU A 192 -20.29 -12.79 0.84
C LEU A 192 -21.24 -11.76 0.22
N ALA A 193 -20.75 -10.92 -0.70
CA ALA A 193 -21.58 -9.89 -1.36
C ALA A 193 -21.08 -9.52 -2.77
N ALA A 194 -20.64 -10.53 -3.55
CA ALA A 194 -20.23 -10.38 -4.94
C ALA A 194 -19.24 -9.21 -5.18
N MET A 195 -19.60 -8.25 -6.03
CA MET A 195 -18.73 -7.12 -6.41
C MET A 195 -18.60 -6.08 -5.29
N TYR A 196 -19.65 -5.88 -4.49
CA TYR A 196 -19.63 -4.88 -3.42
C TYR A 196 -18.65 -5.27 -2.30
N ALA A 197 -18.70 -6.52 -1.84
CA ALA A 197 -17.76 -7.03 -0.84
C ALA A 197 -16.30 -6.97 -1.32
N MET A 198 -16.06 -7.19 -2.61
CA MET A 198 -14.73 -7.06 -3.23
C MET A 198 -14.22 -5.61 -3.18
N ALA A 199 -15.08 -4.63 -3.50
CA ALA A 199 -14.73 -3.21 -3.46
C ALA A 199 -14.47 -2.73 -2.03
N VAL A 200 -15.30 -3.16 -1.08
CA VAL A 200 -15.15 -2.85 0.35
C VAL A 200 -13.92 -3.53 0.96
N ALA A 201 -13.58 -4.76 0.55
CA ALA A 201 -12.34 -5.42 0.95
C ALA A 201 -11.10 -4.68 0.40
N ALA A 202 -11.16 -4.19 -0.84
CA ALA A 202 -10.09 -3.38 -1.42
C ALA A 202 -9.93 -2.04 -0.66
N LEU A 203 -11.01 -1.39 -0.25
CA LEU A 203 -10.95 -0.23 0.65
C LEU A 203 -10.35 -0.60 2.01
N GLY A 204 -10.67 -1.77 2.55
CA GLY A 204 -10.08 -2.29 3.79
C GLY A 204 -8.55 -2.41 3.68
N MET A 205 -8.04 -2.93 2.56
CA MET A 205 -6.60 -3.01 2.30
C MET A 205 -5.94 -1.62 2.21
N LEU A 206 -6.64 -0.61 1.69
CA LEU A 206 -6.16 0.77 1.57
C LEU A 206 -6.50 1.65 2.78
N SER A 207 -7.17 1.12 3.82
CA SER A 207 -7.60 1.92 4.97
C SER A 207 -6.40 2.51 5.74
N THR A 208 -5.27 1.82 5.72
CA THR A 208 -4.00 2.25 6.35
C THR A 208 -3.08 2.99 5.38
N ILE A 209 -3.58 3.45 4.22
CA ILE A 209 -2.76 4.10 3.19
C ILE A 209 -2.05 5.35 3.68
N ALA A 210 -2.60 6.08 4.66
CA ALA A 210 -1.94 7.24 5.24
C ALA A 210 -0.61 6.85 5.92
N THR A 211 -0.63 5.76 6.67
CA THR A 211 0.56 5.20 7.32
C THR A 211 1.51 4.59 6.29
N GLY A 212 0.98 3.83 5.32
CA GLY A 212 1.78 3.28 4.22
C GLY A 212 2.50 4.37 3.41
N LEU A 213 1.81 5.49 3.16
CA LEU A 213 2.38 6.67 2.50
C LEU A 213 3.45 7.36 3.33
N ALA A 214 3.23 7.50 4.64
CA ALA A 214 4.23 8.08 5.53
C ALA A 214 5.52 7.25 5.51
N ILE A 215 5.42 5.93 5.54
CA ILE A 215 6.56 5.00 5.47
C ILE A 215 7.24 5.08 4.08
N ASP A 216 6.45 5.02 3.00
CA ASP A 216 6.98 5.03 1.62
C ASP A 216 7.58 6.39 1.22
N ALA A 217 7.08 7.49 1.77
CA ALA A 217 7.64 8.83 1.60
C ALA A 217 8.94 9.02 2.39
N TYR A 218 9.12 8.29 3.49
CA TYR A 218 10.30 8.41 4.33
C TYR A 218 11.58 8.01 3.59
N GLY A 219 11.55 6.94 2.77
CA GLY A 219 12.71 6.46 2.00
C GLY A 219 13.39 7.57 1.15
N PRO A 220 12.69 8.19 0.19
CA PRO A 220 13.24 9.25 -0.64
C PRO A 220 13.71 10.51 0.11
N ILE A 221 13.04 10.87 1.22
CA ILE A 221 13.45 12.01 2.07
C ILE A 221 14.79 11.69 2.73
N SER A 222 14.91 10.45 3.17
CA SER A 222 16.05 9.93 3.90
C SER A 222 17.30 9.76 3.01
N GLU A 223 17.12 9.33 1.75
CA GLU A 223 18.16 9.30 0.71
C GLU A 223 18.67 10.72 0.41
N SER A 224 17.76 11.70 0.25
CA SER A 224 18.12 13.11 0.02
C SER A 224 18.90 13.71 1.20
N ALA A 225 18.53 13.36 2.43
CA ALA A 225 19.26 13.78 3.62
C ALA A 225 20.69 13.20 3.66
N GLY A 226 20.87 11.92 3.28
CA GLY A 226 22.18 11.27 3.15
C GLY A 226 23.08 12.00 2.15
N GLY A 227 22.55 12.29 0.97
CA GLY A 227 23.26 13.03 -0.07
C GLY A 227 23.72 14.43 0.34
N ASN A 228 22.85 15.18 1.03
CA ASN A 228 23.20 16.51 1.54
C ASN A 228 24.32 16.47 2.60
N VAL A 229 24.33 15.43 3.46
CA VAL A 229 25.38 15.24 4.47
C VAL A 229 26.72 14.99 3.80
N GLU A 230 26.77 14.18 2.75
CA GLU A 230 28.00 13.93 1.98
C GLU A 230 28.48 15.18 1.24
N MET A 231 27.57 15.89 0.55
CA MET A 231 27.90 17.13 -0.18
C MET A 231 28.44 18.24 0.73
N ALA A 232 27.93 18.33 1.95
CA ALA A 232 28.40 19.29 2.94
C ALA A 232 29.75 18.91 3.58
N GLY A 233 30.34 17.76 3.20
CA GLY A 233 31.59 17.27 3.75
C GLY A 233 31.50 16.98 5.25
N MET A 234 30.31 16.60 5.73
CA MET A 234 30.10 16.31 7.15
C MET A 234 30.78 15.00 7.57
N SER A 235 31.03 14.84 8.88
CA SER A 235 31.76 13.67 9.38
C SER A 235 31.05 12.33 9.06
N HIS A 236 31.82 11.27 8.83
CA HIS A 236 31.30 9.91 8.55
C HIS A 236 30.29 9.41 9.58
N ARG A 237 30.45 9.80 10.86
CA ARG A 237 29.51 9.45 11.94
C ARG A 237 28.12 10.05 11.74
N ILE A 238 28.00 11.21 11.08
CA ILE A 238 26.71 11.83 10.76
C ILE A 238 26.06 11.06 9.61
N ARG A 239 26.83 10.68 8.57
CA ARG A 239 26.33 9.85 7.47
C ARG A 239 25.82 8.50 7.97
N GLU A 240 26.62 7.80 8.75
CA GLU A 240 26.25 6.50 9.33
C GLU A 240 25.04 6.62 10.28
N ARG A 241 24.91 7.75 11.01
CA ARG A 241 23.71 8.02 11.81
C ARG A 241 22.48 8.30 10.96
N THR A 242 22.62 9.04 9.86
CA THR A 242 21.54 9.27 8.91
C THR A 242 21.10 7.90 8.42
N GLU A 243 21.98 7.12 7.78
CA GLU A 243 21.66 5.78 7.25
C GLU A 243 21.07 4.83 8.31
N ASN A 244 21.68 4.72 9.51
CA ASN A 244 21.19 3.80 10.55
C ASN A 244 19.92 4.25 11.28
N ASN A 245 19.79 5.54 11.62
CA ASN A 245 18.57 6.03 12.28
C ASN A 245 17.38 5.98 11.32
N ILE A 246 17.61 6.09 10.02
CA ILE A 246 16.59 5.93 8.99
C ILE A 246 16.05 4.50 8.99
N TYR A 247 16.92 3.49 8.89
CA TYR A 247 16.52 2.08 8.96
C TYR A 247 15.80 1.74 10.27
N HIS A 248 16.34 2.20 11.40
CA HIS A 248 15.74 1.94 12.71
C HIS A 248 14.40 2.67 12.90
N SER A 249 14.22 3.85 12.30
CA SER A 249 12.95 4.59 12.36
C SER A 249 11.89 3.93 11.49
N ILE A 250 12.24 3.46 10.28
CA ILE A 250 11.32 2.73 9.39
C ILE A 250 10.83 1.44 10.06
N ILE A 251 11.72 0.63 10.62
CA ILE A 251 11.37 -0.61 11.33
C ILE A 251 10.54 -0.32 12.60
N ARG A 252 10.83 0.78 13.29
CA ARG A 252 10.09 1.16 14.50
C ARG A 252 8.70 1.71 14.14
N PHE A 253 8.55 2.38 13.01
CA PHE A 253 7.26 2.88 12.50
C PHE A 253 6.39 1.77 11.90
N SER A 254 6.98 0.80 11.19
CA SER A 254 6.24 -0.37 10.69
C SER A 254 5.67 -1.18 11.85
N ARG A 255 6.48 -1.45 12.89
CA ARG A 255 6.01 -2.11 14.12
C ARG A 255 4.97 -1.32 14.92
N PHE A 256 4.97 0.01 14.81
CA PHE A 256 3.96 0.86 15.47
C PHE A 256 2.65 0.91 14.68
N ALA A 257 2.71 0.75 13.35
CA ALA A 257 1.53 0.62 12.49
C ALA A 257 0.83 -0.74 12.64
N GLU A 258 1.52 -1.72 13.20
CA GLU A 258 1.04 -3.08 13.46
C GLU A 258 0.36 -3.25 14.84
N ALA A 259 0.47 -2.26 15.73
CA ALA A 259 -0.04 -2.28 17.11
C ALA A 259 -1.29 -1.41 17.29
#